data_AF-A0A084Q826-F1
#
_entry.id   AF-A0A084Q826-F1
#
_cell.length_a   1.000
_cell.length_b   1.000
_cell.length_c   1.000
_cell.angle_alpha   90.00
_cell.angle_beta   90.00
_cell.angle_gamma   90.00
#
_symmetry.space_group_name_H-M   'P 1'
#
loop_
_entity.id
_entity.type
_entity.pdbx_description
1 polymer ?
#
loop_
_entity_poly.entity_id
_entity_poly.type
_entity_poly.pdbx_seq_one_letter_code
_entity_poly.pdbx_strand_id
1 'polypeptide(L)'
;MEFLQPLDSLDFPPIERAILNMLKGALEYPAPIEARASKIARDILFCCTEQDSETHVSFALLSVWDVVLELVSCVPPEHEWHQCLVQALAIIRKREGTADEEDPSYKWSELPQLAMRVREHWELKPTEGDEAAPNRLEDWKNVTAFISQLVNSGYTKLIYLAIWEIYDALESPPTEVKALMDCRVWTVTEWILRCSQLLMNEMKPPEGQIEESKNASEAPGPLFGKDLPSQSVQRWDFWKRRLVEILDKSEEFGVETKTRARVEGALKAMELMS
;
A
#
# COMPACT_ATOMS: atom_id res chain seq x y z
N MET A 1 18.24 4.32 -11.94
CA MET A 1 18.16 2.84 -11.80
C MET A 1 18.97 2.32 -10.61
N GLU A 2 19.86 3.11 -9.99
CA GLU A 2 20.66 2.69 -8.82
C GLU A 2 19.82 2.16 -7.64
N PHE A 3 18.57 2.61 -7.50
CA PHE A 3 17.70 2.19 -6.41
C PHE A 3 17.24 0.72 -6.50
N LEU A 4 17.36 0.03 -7.65
CA LEU A 4 17.07 -1.42 -7.75
C LEU A 4 18.27 -2.32 -7.43
N GLN A 5 19.46 -1.76 -7.20
CA GLN A 5 20.66 -2.53 -6.87
C GLN A 5 20.51 -3.45 -5.64
N PRO A 6 19.77 -3.09 -4.58
CA PRO A 6 19.56 -3.99 -3.45
C PRO A 6 19.00 -5.36 -3.87
N LEU A 7 18.13 -5.41 -4.87
CA LEU A 7 17.49 -6.64 -5.35
C LEU A 7 18.47 -7.63 -6.01
N ASP A 8 19.62 -7.15 -6.49
CA ASP A 8 20.64 -8.00 -7.08
C ASP A 8 21.41 -8.79 -6.02
N SER A 9 21.36 -8.34 -4.76
CA SER A 9 22.03 -8.98 -3.61
C SER A 9 21.15 -9.94 -2.81
N LEU A 10 19.82 -9.86 -2.98
CA LEU A 10 18.86 -10.77 -2.32
C LEU A 10 18.93 -12.16 -2.94
N ASP A 11 18.76 -13.21 -2.14
CA ASP A 11 18.73 -14.59 -2.64
C ASP A 11 17.30 -15.00 -3.01
N PHE A 12 16.90 -14.71 -4.25
CA PHE A 12 15.60 -15.10 -4.78
C PHE A 12 15.62 -16.57 -5.27
N PRO A 13 14.57 -17.35 -4.98
CA PRO A 13 14.30 -18.60 -5.69
C PRO A 13 14.38 -18.42 -7.21
N PRO A 14 14.76 -19.46 -7.99
CA PRO A 14 14.96 -19.33 -9.44
C PRO A 14 13.78 -18.72 -10.20
N ILE A 15 12.54 -19.09 -9.83
CA ILE A 15 11.32 -18.54 -10.44
C ILE A 15 11.17 -17.05 -10.15
N GLU A 16 11.36 -16.63 -8.91
CA GLU A 16 11.26 -15.22 -8.49
C GLU A 16 12.36 -14.38 -9.14
N ARG A 17 13.58 -14.92 -9.26
CA ARG A 17 14.66 -14.26 -10.00
C ARG A 17 14.30 -14.04 -11.47
N ALA A 18 13.69 -15.03 -12.11
CA ALA A 18 13.26 -14.92 -13.50
C ALA A 18 12.16 -13.85 -13.66
N ILE A 19 11.16 -13.87 -12.78
CA ILE A 19 10.09 -12.85 -12.72
C ILE A 19 10.70 -11.46 -12.55
N LEU A 20 11.60 -11.29 -11.57
CA LEU A 20 12.27 -10.03 -11.28
C LEU A 20 12.99 -9.50 -12.52
N ASN A 21 13.78 -10.33 -13.19
CA ASN A 21 14.53 -9.91 -14.38
C ASN A 21 13.60 -9.48 -15.53
N MET A 22 12.45 -10.16 -15.71
CA MET A 22 11.45 -9.75 -16.70
C MET A 22 10.83 -8.40 -16.37
N LEU A 23 10.40 -8.21 -15.12
CA LEU A 23 9.78 -6.97 -14.65
C LEU A 23 10.77 -5.80 -14.71
N LYS A 24 12.01 -5.99 -14.21
CA LYS A 24 13.10 -5.01 -14.31
C LYS A 24 13.35 -4.61 -15.76
N GLY A 25 13.56 -5.60 -16.64
CA GLY A 25 13.82 -5.35 -18.06
C GLY A 25 12.69 -4.56 -18.74
N ALA A 26 11.43 -4.83 -18.40
CA ALA A 26 10.29 -4.10 -18.94
C ALA A 26 10.19 -2.66 -18.41
N LEU A 27 10.48 -2.42 -17.12
CA LEU A 27 10.44 -1.09 -16.50
C LEU A 27 11.55 -0.17 -17.00
N GLU A 28 12.75 -0.73 -17.17
CA GLU A 28 13.96 -0.03 -17.61
C GLU A 28 13.97 0.26 -19.11
N TYR A 29 13.18 -0.48 -19.90
CA TYR A 29 13.12 -0.29 -21.34
C TYR A 29 12.58 1.12 -21.69
N PRO A 30 13.26 1.89 -22.55
CA PRO A 30 12.89 3.28 -22.85
C PRO A 30 11.68 3.35 -23.80
N ALA A 31 10.51 2.96 -23.30
CA ALA A 31 9.23 3.01 -24.00
C ALA A 31 8.16 3.76 -23.19
N PRO A 32 7.07 4.21 -23.85
CA PRO A 32 5.93 4.78 -23.15
C PRO A 32 5.40 3.87 -22.03
N ILE A 33 4.83 4.48 -20.98
CA ILE A 33 4.29 3.76 -19.82
C ILE A 33 3.31 2.67 -20.26
N GLU A 34 2.45 2.94 -21.25
CA GLU A 34 1.42 2.01 -21.73
C GLU A 34 2.04 0.76 -22.38
N ALA A 35 3.14 0.93 -23.10
CA ALA A 35 3.86 -0.15 -23.74
C ALA A 35 4.58 -1.03 -22.70
N ARG A 36 5.22 -0.39 -21.71
CA ARG A 36 5.85 -1.08 -20.58
C ARG A 36 4.82 -1.83 -19.73
N ALA A 37 3.71 -1.18 -19.37
CA ALA A 37 2.60 -1.80 -18.63
C ALA A 37 2.02 -3.01 -19.38
N SER A 38 1.84 -2.89 -20.70
CA SER A 38 1.36 -3.99 -21.55
C SER A 38 2.37 -5.14 -21.67
N LYS A 39 3.68 -4.87 -21.61
CA LYS A 39 4.72 -5.90 -21.53
C LYS A 39 4.68 -6.60 -20.17
N ILE A 40 4.68 -5.84 -19.07
CA ILE A 40 4.60 -6.36 -17.70
C ILE A 40 3.35 -7.24 -17.51
N ALA A 41 2.19 -6.77 -17.98
CA ALA A 41 0.95 -7.54 -17.88
C ALA A 41 1.07 -8.90 -18.60
N ARG A 42 1.64 -8.91 -19.82
CA ARG A 42 1.88 -10.16 -20.56
C ARG A 42 2.87 -11.07 -19.86
N ASP A 43 3.91 -10.52 -19.24
CA ASP A 43 4.93 -11.31 -18.55
C ASP A 43 4.37 -11.94 -17.28
N ILE A 44 3.60 -11.21 -16.48
CA ILE A 44 2.89 -11.75 -15.32
C ILE A 44 1.96 -12.89 -15.76
N LEU A 45 1.16 -12.66 -16.82
CA LEU A 45 0.26 -13.68 -17.34
C LEU A 45 1.03 -14.92 -17.80
N PHE A 46 2.14 -14.74 -18.52
CA PHE A 46 3.00 -15.84 -18.95
C PHE A 46 3.52 -16.65 -17.76
N CYS A 47 4.03 -15.97 -16.71
CA CYS A 47 4.49 -16.63 -15.48
C CYS A 47 3.40 -17.46 -14.81
N CYS A 48 2.15 -17.03 -14.89
CA CYS A 48 1.03 -17.71 -14.23
C CYS A 48 0.37 -18.78 -15.10
N THR A 49 0.34 -18.67 -16.43
CA THR A 49 -0.45 -19.58 -17.29
C THR A 49 0.38 -20.54 -18.12
N GLU A 50 1.64 -20.23 -18.41
CA GLU A 50 2.51 -21.03 -19.28
C GLU A 50 3.60 -21.75 -18.46
N GLN A 51 3.20 -22.35 -17.34
CA GLN A 51 4.12 -23.07 -16.45
C GLN A 51 4.38 -24.49 -16.94
N ASP A 52 5.60 -24.98 -16.69
CA ASP A 52 5.87 -26.41 -16.71
C ASP A 52 4.94 -27.12 -15.71
N SER A 53 4.47 -28.33 -16.05
CA SER A 53 3.42 -29.07 -15.33
C SER A 53 3.69 -29.35 -13.84
N GLU A 54 4.87 -29.02 -13.34
CA GLU A 54 5.28 -29.22 -11.94
C GLU A 54 5.01 -27.99 -11.05
N THR A 55 4.84 -26.80 -11.62
CA THR A 55 4.56 -25.59 -10.83
C THR A 55 3.06 -25.36 -10.75
N HIS A 56 2.53 -25.27 -9.53
CA HIS A 56 1.12 -24.98 -9.31
C HIS A 56 0.85 -23.48 -9.49
N VAL A 57 -0.25 -23.11 -10.15
CA VAL A 57 -0.64 -21.71 -10.43
C VAL A 57 -0.58 -20.82 -9.19
N SER A 58 -1.15 -21.31 -8.07
CA SER A 58 -1.05 -20.71 -6.74
C SER A 58 0.38 -20.29 -6.38
N PHE A 59 1.37 -21.18 -6.51
CA PHE A 59 2.75 -20.87 -6.14
C PHE A 59 3.33 -19.73 -6.98
N ALA A 60 3.10 -19.75 -8.30
CA ALA A 60 3.60 -18.67 -9.15
C ALA A 60 2.92 -17.33 -8.93
N LEU A 61 1.62 -17.31 -8.61
CA LEU A 61 0.92 -16.09 -8.23
C LEU A 61 1.55 -15.48 -6.97
N LEU A 62 1.82 -16.29 -5.94
CA LEU A 62 2.53 -15.83 -4.74
C LEU A 62 3.91 -15.26 -5.10
N SER A 63 4.71 -15.99 -5.88
CA SER A 63 6.04 -15.52 -6.32
C SER A 63 5.98 -14.23 -7.14
N VAL A 64 4.97 -14.05 -8.00
CA VAL A 64 4.78 -12.79 -8.73
C VAL A 64 4.51 -11.64 -7.77
N TRP A 65 3.61 -11.82 -6.81
CA TRP A 65 3.26 -10.77 -5.86
C TRP A 65 4.41 -10.43 -4.91
N ASP A 66 5.20 -11.42 -4.52
CA ASP A 66 6.41 -11.20 -3.70
C ASP A 66 7.43 -10.38 -4.44
N VAL A 67 7.73 -10.75 -5.70
CA VAL A 67 8.65 -9.97 -6.53
C VAL A 67 8.12 -8.57 -6.80
N VAL A 68 6.82 -8.38 -7.02
CA VAL A 68 6.25 -7.04 -7.20
C VAL A 68 6.42 -6.19 -5.94
N LEU A 69 6.15 -6.75 -4.75
CA LEU A 69 6.28 -6.03 -3.48
C LEU A 69 7.74 -5.70 -3.16
N GLU A 70 8.67 -6.64 -3.35
CA GLU A 70 10.11 -6.39 -3.20
C GLU A 70 10.62 -5.38 -4.24
N LEU A 71 10.10 -5.44 -5.47
CA LEU A 71 10.48 -4.46 -6.48
C LEU A 71 10.02 -3.07 -6.09
N VAL A 72 8.75 -2.89 -5.71
CA VAL A 72 8.21 -1.56 -5.39
C VAL A 72 8.76 -1.00 -4.10
N SER A 73 9.24 -1.82 -3.16
CA SER A 73 9.93 -1.34 -1.95
C SER A 73 11.20 -0.56 -2.30
N CYS A 74 11.84 -0.87 -3.43
CA CYS A 74 13.02 -0.16 -3.91
C CYS A 74 12.70 1.09 -4.76
N VAL A 75 11.43 1.29 -5.16
CA VAL A 75 11.05 2.35 -6.11
C VAL A 75 10.59 3.60 -5.35
N PRO A 76 11.27 4.75 -5.53
CA PRO A 76 10.87 5.99 -4.85
C PRO A 76 9.41 6.36 -5.10
N PRO A 77 8.69 6.98 -4.14
CA PRO A 77 7.24 7.16 -4.19
C PRO A 77 6.76 7.98 -5.41
N GLU A 78 7.59 8.92 -5.87
CA GLU A 78 7.27 9.81 -6.99
C GLU A 78 7.66 9.23 -8.36
N HIS A 79 8.28 8.04 -8.40
CA HIS A 79 8.73 7.45 -9.66
C HIS A 79 7.54 6.93 -10.48
N GLU A 80 7.59 7.14 -11.80
CA GLU A 80 6.54 6.70 -12.75
C GLU A 80 6.32 5.18 -12.80
N TRP A 81 7.24 4.40 -12.22
CA TRP A 81 7.15 2.93 -12.22
C TRP A 81 6.01 2.42 -11.36
N HIS A 82 5.64 3.13 -10.29
CA HIS A 82 4.42 2.85 -9.52
C HIS A 82 3.19 2.91 -10.43
N GLN A 83 3.05 3.98 -11.21
CA GLN A 83 1.96 4.14 -12.17
C GLN A 83 2.00 3.06 -13.27
N CYS A 84 3.19 2.73 -13.77
CA CYS A 84 3.36 1.68 -14.78
C CYS A 84 2.88 0.32 -14.28
N LEU A 85 3.21 -0.05 -13.03
CA LEU A 85 2.79 -1.31 -12.41
C LEU A 85 1.27 -1.32 -12.14
N VAL A 86 0.71 -0.23 -11.63
CA VAL A 86 -0.76 -0.10 -11.45
C VAL A 86 -1.49 -0.25 -12.79
N GLN A 87 -0.98 0.35 -13.88
CA GLN A 87 -1.55 0.16 -15.22
C GLN A 87 -1.43 -1.28 -15.71
N ALA A 88 -0.33 -1.98 -15.43
CA ALA A 88 -0.19 -3.38 -15.79
C ALA A 88 -1.25 -4.24 -15.09
N LEU A 89 -1.48 -4.02 -13.78
CA LEU A 89 -2.54 -4.69 -13.03
C LEU A 89 -3.94 -4.34 -13.56
N ALA A 90 -4.15 -3.10 -14.02
CA ALA A 90 -5.39 -2.71 -14.69
C ALA A 90 -5.65 -3.51 -15.99
N ILE A 91 -4.60 -3.79 -16.76
CA ILE A 91 -4.68 -4.59 -17.98
C ILE A 91 -5.03 -6.04 -17.64
N ILE A 92 -4.36 -6.63 -16.64
CA ILE A 92 -4.63 -8.00 -16.19
C ILE A 92 -6.10 -8.15 -15.75
N ARG A 93 -6.62 -7.20 -14.97
CA ARG A 93 -8.01 -7.24 -14.48
C ARG A 93 -9.08 -7.21 -15.57
N LYS A 94 -8.76 -6.70 -16.76
CA LYS A 94 -9.68 -6.68 -17.90
C LYS A 94 -9.74 -8.03 -18.62
N ARG A 95 -8.86 -8.97 -18.28
CA ARG A 95 -8.87 -10.30 -18.87
C ARG A 95 -10.05 -11.10 -18.32
N GLU A 96 -10.76 -11.77 -19.22
CA GLU A 96 -11.81 -12.72 -18.86
C GLU A 96 -11.20 -14.05 -18.38
N GLY A 97 -11.95 -14.79 -17.57
CA GLY A 97 -11.55 -16.12 -17.08
C GLY A 97 -10.75 -16.10 -15.78
N THR A 98 -10.11 -17.22 -15.51
CA THR A 98 -9.42 -17.51 -14.25
C THR A 98 -7.94 -17.79 -14.50
N ALA A 99 -7.12 -17.58 -13.47
CA ALA A 99 -5.72 -17.95 -13.48
C ALA A 99 -5.54 -19.45 -13.30
N ASP A 100 -6.47 -20.09 -12.59
CA ASP A 100 -6.53 -21.54 -12.38
C ASP A 100 -7.82 -22.09 -13.02
N GLU A 101 -7.71 -23.08 -13.91
CA GLU A 101 -8.89 -23.75 -14.49
C GLU A 101 -9.52 -24.73 -13.50
N GLU A 102 -8.74 -25.25 -12.54
CA GLU A 102 -9.20 -26.17 -11.50
C GLU A 102 -9.87 -25.42 -10.34
N ASP A 103 -9.45 -24.18 -10.08
CA ASP A 103 -10.05 -23.30 -9.06
C ASP A 103 -10.61 -21.99 -9.67
N PRO A 104 -11.94 -21.93 -9.94
CA PRO A 104 -12.55 -20.77 -10.56
C PRO A 104 -12.64 -19.53 -9.65
N SER A 105 -12.20 -19.63 -8.38
CA SER A 105 -12.06 -18.46 -7.52
C SER A 105 -10.89 -17.56 -7.91
N TYR A 106 -9.94 -18.06 -8.71
CA TYR A 106 -8.72 -17.35 -9.11
C TYR A 106 -8.99 -16.38 -10.28
N LYS A 107 -10.00 -15.52 -10.19
CA LYS A 107 -10.40 -14.63 -11.29
C LYS A 107 -9.38 -13.52 -11.53
N TRP A 108 -8.97 -13.35 -12.79
CA TRP A 108 -8.05 -12.27 -13.18
C TRP A 108 -8.58 -10.88 -12.81
N SER A 109 -9.89 -10.68 -12.90
CA SER A 109 -10.58 -9.44 -12.51
C SER A 109 -10.42 -9.06 -11.03
N GLU A 110 -10.01 -10.00 -10.19
CA GLU A 110 -9.85 -9.83 -8.75
C GLU A 110 -8.38 -9.85 -8.30
N LEU A 111 -7.43 -10.06 -9.21
CA LEU A 111 -5.98 -10.19 -8.92
C LEU A 111 -5.75 -11.26 -7.84
N PRO A 112 -5.90 -12.55 -8.19
CA PRO A 112 -6.00 -13.62 -7.20
C PRO A 112 -4.76 -13.67 -6.32
N GLN A 113 -4.98 -13.88 -5.01
CA GLN A 113 -3.96 -13.88 -3.95
C GLN A 113 -3.23 -12.56 -3.67
N LEU A 114 -3.39 -11.51 -4.48
CA LEU A 114 -2.71 -10.23 -4.24
C LEU A 114 -3.09 -9.63 -2.88
N ALA A 115 -4.39 -9.60 -2.56
CA ALA A 115 -4.86 -9.06 -1.29
C ALA A 115 -4.29 -9.80 -0.07
N MET A 116 -4.14 -11.12 -0.17
CA MET A 116 -3.53 -11.95 0.86
C MET A 116 -2.04 -11.62 1.03
N ARG A 117 -1.27 -11.56 -0.06
CA ARG A 117 0.16 -11.24 -0.01
C ARG A 117 0.43 -9.83 0.50
N VAL A 118 -0.35 -8.83 0.08
CA VAL A 118 -0.24 -7.47 0.63
C VAL A 118 -0.54 -7.46 2.12
N ARG A 119 -1.57 -8.19 2.56
CA ARG A 119 -1.93 -8.30 3.98
C ARG A 119 -0.82 -8.93 4.82
N GLU A 120 -0.17 -9.98 4.31
CA GLU A 120 0.97 -10.63 4.95
C GLU A 120 2.20 -9.73 4.99
N HIS A 121 2.48 -9.00 3.91
CA HIS A 121 3.53 -7.98 3.92
C HIS A 121 3.26 -6.89 4.96
N TRP A 122 1.99 -6.56 5.22
CA TRP A 122 1.62 -5.59 6.24
C TRP A 122 1.89 -6.03 7.68
N GLU A 123 2.07 -7.32 7.93
CA GLU A 123 2.55 -7.82 9.24
C GLU A 123 4.01 -7.44 9.50
N LEU A 124 4.76 -7.10 8.44
CA LEU A 124 6.18 -6.73 8.51
C LEU A 124 6.39 -5.21 8.64
N LYS A 125 5.32 -4.45 8.91
CA LYS A 125 5.38 -3.00 9.09
C LYS A 125 6.49 -2.60 10.08
N PRO A 126 7.18 -1.46 9.87
CA PRO A 126 8.24 -1.02 10.76
C PRO A 126 7.77 -0.84 12.21
N THR A 127 8.63 -1.28 13.14
CA THR A 127 8.45 -1.21 14.59
C THR A 127 9.65 -0.55 15.26
N GLU A 128 9.58 -0.29 16.57
CA GLU A 128 10.73 0.23 17.31
C GLU A 128 11.90 -0.77 17.24
N GLY A 129 13.09 -0.27 16.91
CA GLY A 129 14.28 -1.05 16.59
C GLY A 129 14.64 -1.03 15.10
N ASP A 130 13.67 -0.78 14.21
CA ASP A 130 13.91 -0.72 12.77
C ASP A 130 14.58 0.57 12.30
N GLU A 131 14.64 1.60 13.15
CA GLU A 131 15.38 2.84 12.88
C GLU A 131 16.89 2.62 12.71
N ALA A 132 17.42 1.50 13.22
CA ALA A 132 18.80 1.09 13.00
C ALA A 132 19.08 0.68 11.53
N ALA A 133 18.02 0.42 10.75
CA ALA A 133 18.09 0.09 9.33
C ALA A 133 17.27 1.11 8.52
N PRO A 134 17.83 2.30 8.19
CA PRO A 134 17.10 3.39 7.52
C PRO A 134 16.38 2.96 6.23
N ASN A 135 16.95 2.02 5.48
CA ASN A 135 16.33 1.48 4.27
C ASN A 135 14.95 0.89 4.55
N ARG A 136 14.75 0.22 5.69
CA ARG A 136 13.45 -0.39 6.03
C ARG A 136 12.31 0.63 6.15
N LEU A 137 12.62 1.83 6.66
CA LEU A 137 11.62 2.91 6.75
C LEU A 137 11.29 3.47 5.36
N GLU A 138 12.30 3.62 4.50
CA GLU A 138 12.08 4.10 3.13
C GLU A 138 11.36 3.06 2.27
N ASP A 139 11.73 1.79 2.39
CA ASP A 139 11.08 0.64 1.74
C ASP A 139 9.59 0.62 2.07
N TRP A 140 9.24 0.87 3.33
CA TRP A 140 7.85 0.98 3.77
C TRP A 140 7.09 2.13 3.12
N LYS A 141 7.72 3.32 3.01
CA LYS A 141 7.14 4.48 2.32
C LYS A 141 6.89 4.15 0.84
N ASN A 142 7.83 3.47 0.19
CA ASN A 142 7.76 3.08 -1.21
C ASN A 142 6.62 2.07 -1.48
N VAL A 143 6.50 1.02 -0.67
CA VAL A 143 5.39 0.05 -0.77
C VAL A 143 4.05 0.74 -0.49
N THR A 144 3.97 1.61 0.52
CA THR A 144 2.75 2.37 0.83
C THR A 144 2.31 3.23 -0.35
N ALA A 145 3.24 3.88 -1.04
CA ALA A 145 2.95 4.69 -2.22
C ALA A 145 2.32 3.85 -3.34
N PHE A 146 2.85 2.65 -3.58
CA PHE A 146 2.30 1.72 -4.57
C PHE A 146 0.89 1.25 -4.19
N ILE A 147 0.74 0.75 -2.96
CA ILE A 147 -0.51 0.12 -2.51
C ILE A 147 -1.63 1.13 -2.36
N SER A 148 -1.34 2.36 -1.91
CA SER A 148 -2.33 3.43 -1.86
C SER A 148 -2.86 3.82 -3.25
N GLN A 149 -1.99 3.85 -4.27
CA GLN A 149 -2.43 4.04 -5.66
C GLN A 149 -3.32 2.90 -6.15
N LEU A 150 -2.97 1.65 -5.81
CA LEU A 150 -3.74 0.46 -6.17
C LEU A 150 -5.11 0.40 -5.47
N VAL A 151 -5.19 0.84 -4.22
CA VAL A 151 -6.46 0.96 -3.49
C VAL A 151 -7.31 2.07 -4.10
N ASN A 152 -6.73 3.24 -4.36
CA ASN A 152 -7.45 4.37 -4.95
C ASN A 152 -8.00 4.06 -6.36
N SER A 153 -7.33 3.20 -7.13
CA SER A 153 -7.86 2.76 -8.43
C SER A 153 -9.09 1.84 -8.32
N GLY A 154 -9.45 1.39 -7.11
CA GLY A 154 -10.53 0.43 -6.87
C GLY A 154 -10.17 -1.00 -7.26
N TYR A 155 -8.88 -1.30 -7.47
CA TYR A 155 -8.44 -2.62 -7.91
C TYR A 155 -8.29 -3.62 -6.76
N THR A 156 -8.38 -3.16 -5.53
CA THR A 156 -8.33 -4.02 -4.35
C THR A 156 -9.10 -3.38 -3.21
N LYS A 157 -9.63 -4.21 -2.31
CA LYS A 157 -10.43 -3.77 -1.15
C LYS A 157 -9.58 -3.78 0.12
N LEU A 158 -8.47 -3.03 0.10
CA LEU A 158 -7.48 -2.99 1.18
C LEU A 158 -7.46 -1.66 1.95
N ILE A 159 -8.53 -0.87 1.87
CA ILE A 159 -8.61 0.43 2.56
C ILE A 159 -8.47 0.31 4.08
N TYR A 160 -8.79 -0.85 4.66
CA TYR A 160 -8.58 -1.12 6.09
C TYR A 160 -7.10 -1.04 6.50
N LEU A 161 -6.14 -1.25 5.59
CA LEU A 161 -4.72 -1.06 5.88
C LEU A 161 -4.42 0.41 6.22
N ALA A 162 -5.06 1.35 5.53
CA ALA A 162 -4.96 2.77 5.83
C ALA A 162 -5.49 3.09 7.24
N ILE A 163 -6.59 2.44 7.65
CA ILE A 163 -7.16 2.60 9.00
C ILE A 163 -6.16 2.14 10.07
N TRP A 164 -5.39 1.08 9.81
CA TRP A 164 -4.35 0.62 10.74
C TRP A 164 -3.18 1.58 10.85
N GLU A 165 -2.71 2.14 9.74
CA GLU A 165 -1.67 3.16 9.77
C GLU A 165 -2.13 4.43 10.51
N ILE A 166 -3.38 4.84 10.27
CA ILE A 166 -4.01 5.98 10.96
C ILE A 166 -4.14 5.70 12.46
N TYR A 167 -4.54 4.49 12.83
CA TYR A 167 -4.61 4.05 14.23
C TYR A 167 -3.26 4.23 14.93
N ASP A 168 -2.18 3.76 14.30
CA ASP A 168 -0.84 3.81 14.89
C ASP A 168 -0.26 5.22 14.95
N ALA A 169 -0.49 6.06 13.94
CA ALA A 169 0.14 7.38 13.86
C ALA A 169 -0.67 8.50 14.52
N LEU A 170 -2.00 8.45 14.43
CA LEU A 170 -2.88 9.54 14.83
C LEU A 170 -3.69 9.23 16.09
N GLU A 171 -4.10 7.97 16.27
CA GLU A 171 -5.02 7.57 17.35
C GLU A 171 -4.32 6.90 18.53
N SER A 172 -3.04 6.58 18.41
CA SER A 172 -2.21 6.00 19.46
C SER A 172 -1.22 7.02 20.02
N PRO A 173 -0.72 6.84 21.27
CA PRO A 173 0.35 7.66 21.79
C PRO A 173 1.55 7.65 20.83
N PRO A 174 2.18 8.82 20.61
CA PRO A 174 3.34 8.92 19.73
C PRO A 174 4.47 8.02 20.23
N THR A 175 5.18 7.36 19.31
CA THR A 175 6.44 6.68 19.63
C THR A 175 7.52 7.70 19.97
N GLU A 176 8.44 7.35 20.86
CA GLU A 176 9.62 8.18 21.19
C GLU A 176 10.68 8.12 20.08
N VAL A 177 10.60 7.11 19.20
CA VAL A 177 11.52 6.93 18.07
C VAL A 177 11.14 7.87 16.93
N LYS A 178 11.82 9.02 16.87
CA LYS A 178 11.55 10.10 15.89
C LYS A 178 11.52 9.65 14.43
N ALA A 179 12.46 8.81 13.99
CA ALA A 179 12.50 8.32 12.61
C ALA A 179 11.27 7.44 12.27
N LEU A 180 10.84 6.60 13.21
CA LEU A 180 9.63 5.80 13.07
C LEU A 180 8.38 6.70 13.09
N MET A 181 8.35 7.71 13.95
CA MET A 181 7.25 8.69 13.97
C MET A 181 7.13 9.43 12.63
N ASP A 182 8.24 9.93 12.07
CA ASP A 182 8.26 10.54 10.74
C ASP A 182 7.71 9.58 9.66
N CYS A 183 8.18 8.33 9.67
CA CYS A 183 7.72 7.30 8.74
C CYS A 183 6.21 7.06 8.82
N ARG A 184 5.66 6.88 10.04
CA ARG A 184 4.22 6.68 10.25
C ARG A 184 3.39 7.87 9.79
N VAL A 185 3.83 9.09 10.11
CA VAL A 185 3.15 10.31 9.66
C VAL A 185 3.19 10.40 8.13
N TRP A 186 4.34 10.12 7.51
CA TRP A 186 4.46 10.09 6.06
C TRP A 186 3.48 9.10 5.43
N THR A 187 3.42 7.87 5.94
CA THR A 187 2.55 6.79 5.44
C THR A 187 1.08 7.19 5.52
N VAL A 188 0.65 7.74 6.66
CA VAL A 188 -0.72 8.24 6.83
C VAL A 188 -1.04 9.39 5.85
N THR A 189 -0.10 10.31 5.62
CA THR A 189 -0.32 11.36 4.63
C THR A 189 -0.46 10.81 3.21
N GLU A 190 0.27 9.76 2.83
CA GLU A 190 0.10 9.13 1.52
C GLU A 190 -1.31 8.53 1.37
N TRP A 191 -1.78 7.80 2.38
CA TRP A 191 -3.15 7.29 2.40
C TRP A 191 -4.20 8.38 2.30
N ILE A 192 -4.06 9.48 3.05
CA ILE A 192 -5.02 10.58 2.99
C ILE A 192 -4.96 11.28 1.62
N LEU A 193 -3.77 11.57 1.10
CA LEU A 193 -3.60 12.25 -0.19
C LEU A 193 -4.18 11.44 -1.35
N ARG A 194 -4.01 10.12 -1.33
CA ARG A 194 -4.47 9.23 -2.41
C ARG A 194 -5.91 8.77 -2.23
N CYS A 195 -6.34 8.52 -1.00
CA CYS A 195 -7.56 7.79 -0.70
C CYS A 195 -8.55 8.58 0.16
N SER A 196 -8.44 9.91 0.29
CA SER A 196 -9.33 10.73 1.14
C SER A 196 -10.82 10.46 0.92
N GLN A 197 -11.24 10.32 -0.35
CA GLN A 197 -12.63 10.03 -0.68
C GLN A 197 -13.08 8.64 -0.20
N LEU A 198 -12.21 7.63 -0.33
CA LEU A 198 -12.49 6.28 0.16
C LEU A 198 -12.54 6.27 1.69
N LEU A 199 -11.56 6.89 2.35
CA LEU A 199 -11.54 7.02 3.81
C LEU A 199 -12.78 7.75 4.35
N MET A 200 -13.20 8.84 3.71
CA MET A 200 -14.41 9.56 4.11
C MET A 200 -15.67 8.72 3.94
N ASN A 201 -15.71 7.83 2.93
CA ASN A 201 -16.83 6.90 2.77
C ASN A 201 -16.83 5.83 3.86
N GLU A 202 -15.66 5.32 4.28
CA GLU A 202 -15.55 4.41 5.43
C GLU A 202 -16.00 5.06 6.75
N MET A 203 -15.87 6.40 6.87
CA MET A 203 -16.31 7.14 8.07
C MET A 203 -17.81 7.49 8.06
N LYS A 204 -18.52 7.26 6.97
CA LYS A 204 -19.97 7.50 6.89
C LYS A 204 -20.71 6.20 7.18
N PRO A 205 -21.57 6.15 8.22
CA PRO A 205 -22.34 4.93 8.49
C PRO A 205 -23.25 4.62 7.28
N PRO A 206 -23.39 3.34 6.89
CA PRO A 206 -24.35 2.93 5.87
C PRO A 206 -25.76 3.40 6.24
N GLU A 207 -26.50 3.96 5.26
CA GLU A 207 -27.87 4.43 5.51
C GLU A 207 -28.73 3.34 6.15
N GLY A 208 -29.27 3.63 7.34
CA GLY A 208 -30.20 2.76 8.06
C GLY A 208 -29.57 1.68 8.96
N GLN A 209 -28.25 1.66 9.14
CA GLN A 209 -27.60 0.77 10.11
C GLN A 209 -27.15 1.55 11.35
N ILE A 210 -27.67 1.17 12.52
CA ILE A 210 -27.10 1.54 13.82
C ILE A 210 -25.84 0.69 13.98
N GLU A 211 -24.70 1.33 14.24
CA GLU A 211 -23.39 0.68 14.39
C GLU A 211 -23.45 -0.51 15.36
N GLU A 212 -23.44 -1.72 14.83
CA GLU A 212 -22.83 -2.87 15.48
C GLU A 212 -21.51 -3.15 14.78
N SER A 213 -20.56 -2.22 14.84
CA SER A 213 -19.17 -2.51 14.44
C SER A 213 -18.58 -3.53 15.42
N LYS A 214 -18.87 -4.82 15.19
CA LYS A 214 -18.34 -5.96 15.98
C LYS A 214 -16.91 -6.35 15.59
N ASN A 215 -16.30 -5.68 14.61
CA ASN A 215 -14.91 -5.93 14.22
C ASN A 215 -13.97 -5.11 15.10
N ALA A 216 -13.32 -5.76 16.07
CA ALA A 216 -12.30 -5.13 16.91
C ALA A 216 -11.15 -4.49 16.10
N SER A 217 -10.93 -4.94 14.86
CA SER A 217 -9.93 -4.39 13.92
C SER A 217 -10.26 -3.01 13.36
N GLU A 218 -11.48 -2.51 13.56
CA GLU A 218 -11.94 -1.18 13.13
C GLU A 218 -12.11 -0.21 14.30
N ALA A 219 -11.91 -0.68 15.53
CA ALA A 219 -12.03 0.12 16.74
C ALA A 219 -11.05 1.30 16.72
N PRO A 220 -11.48 2.48 17.18
CA PRO A 220 -10.61 3.64 17.25
C PRO A 220 -9.51 3.46 18.30
N GLY A 221 -8.40 4.15 18.08
CA GLY A 221 -7.28 4.18 19.01
C GLY A 221 -7.57 4.95 20.32
N PRO A 222 -6.72 4.73 21.32
CA PRO A 222 -6.92 5.24 22.68
C PRO A 222 -7.00 6.77 22.78
N LEU A 223 -6.39 7.53 21.87
CA LEU A 223 -6.45 8.99 21.87
C LEU A 223 -7.77 9.56 21.34
N PHE A 224 -8.50 8.81 20.51
CA PHE A 224 -9.84 9.23 20.07
C PHE A 224 -10.87 9.01 21.18
N GLY A 225 -10.83 7.82 21.80
CA GLY A 225 -11.74 7.41 22.87
C GLY A 225 -12.41 6.09 22.56
N LYS A 226 -12.42 5.18 23.54
CA LYS A 226 -12.91 3.80 23.38
C LYS A 226 -14.44 3.68 23.28
N ASP A 227 -15.16 4.69 23.74
CA ASP A 227 -16.62 4.71 23.78
C ASP A 227 -17.24 5.48 22.60
N LEU A 228 -16.42 5.94 21.65
CA LEU A 228 -16.88 6.69 20.48
C LEU A 228 -17.09 5.78 19.27
N PRO A 229 -18.08 6.10 18.41
CA PRO A 229 -18.31 5.48 17.10
C PRO A 229 -17.06 5.28 16.24
N SER A 230 -16.82 4.03 15.80
CA SER A 230 -15.70 3.66 14.92
C SER A 230 -15.82 4.29 13.53
N GLN A 231 -17.04 4.39 12.98
CA GLN A 231 -17.33 4.97 11.67
C GLN A 231 -18.06 6.29 11.86
N SER A 232 -17.28 7.37 11.99
CA SER A 232 -17.87 8.66 12.30
C SER A 232 -17.10 9.84 11.72
N VAL A 233 -17.85 10.88 11.34
CA VAL A 233 -17.26 12.16 10.91
C VAL A 233 -16.47 12.80 12.05
N GLN A 234 -16.85 12.53 13.31
CA GLN A 234 -16.06 12.93 14.47
C GLN A 234 -14.65 12.33 14.47
N ARG A 235 -14.50 11.06 14.02
CA ARG A 235 -13.19 10.40 13.87
C ARG A 235 -12.34 11.05 12.78
N TRP A 236 -12.96 11.41 11.66
CA TRP A 236 -12.32 12.20 10.60
C TRP A 236 -11.83 13.57 11.09
N ASP A 237 -12.66 14.29 11.84
CA ASP A 237 -12.31 15.58 12.44
C ASP A 237 -11.20 15.45 13.50
N PHE A 238 -11.17 14.33 14.23
CA PHE A 238 -10.07 14.02 15.13
C PHE A 238 -8.75 13.82 14.38
N TRP A 239 -8.74 13.07 13.28
CA TRP A 239 -7.53 12.91 12.45
C TRP A 239 -7.00 14.26 11.93
N LYS A 240 -7.89 15.14 11.45
CA LYS A 240 -7.52 16.52 11.05
C LYS A 240 -6.83 17.26 12.20
N ARG A 241 -7.42 17.27 13.40
CA ARG A 241 -6.84 17.93 14.57
C ARG A 241 -5.48 17.34 14.97
N ARG A 242 -5.33 16.02 14.89
CA ARG A 242 -4.05 15.35 15.18
C ARG A 242 -2.95 15.72 14.18
N LEU A 243 -3.28 15.82 12.89
CA LEU A 243 -2.32 16.28 11.89
C LEU A 243 -1.90 17.75 12.11
N VAL A 244 -2.83 18.63 12.51
CA VAL A 244 -2.49 20.01 12.90
C VAL A 244 -1.54 20.03 14.10
N GLU A 245 -1.83 19.26 15.15
CA GLU A 245 -0.96 19.17 16.33
C GLU A 245 0.45 18.64 15.97
N ILE A 246 0.52 17.63 15.10
CA ILE A 246 1.79 17.08 14.61
C ILE A 246 2.59 18.13 13.84
N LEU A 247 1.92 18.96 13.04
CA LEU A 247 2.57 20.05 12.30
C LEU A 247 3.11 21.12 13.25
N ASP A 248 2.29 21.57 14.21
CA ASP A 248 2.64 22.59 15.21
C ASP A 248 3.81 22.16 16.09
N LYS A 249 3.87 20.88 16.45
CA LYS A 249 4.92 20.28 17.30
C LYS A 249 5.88 19.40 16.49
N SER A 250 6.10 19.72 15.22
CA SER A 250 6.89 18.86 14.32
C SER A 250 8.31 18.56 14.82
N GLU A 251 8.98 19.51 15.47
CA GLU A 251 10.31 19.29 16.06
C GLU A 251 10.29 18.31 17.26
N GLU A 252 9.22 18.38 18.07
CA GLU A 252 8.99 17.49 19.21
C GLU A 252 8.79 16.05 18.72
N PHE A 253 7.89 15.88 17.74
CA PHE A 253 7.60 14.59 17.10
C PHE A 253 8.69 14.09 16.16
N GLY A 254 9.69 14.91 15.83
CA GLY A 254 10.76 14.55 14.91
C GLY A 254 10.34 14.42 13.45
N VAL A 255 9.29 15.14 13.04
CA VAL A 255 8.76 15.11 11.68
C VAL A 255 9.59 16.00 10.76
N GLU A 256 10.11 15.40 9.68
CA GLU A 256 11.01 16.07 8.74
C GLU A 256 10.28 17.07 7.83
N THR A 257 11.03 18.00 7.23
CA THR A 257 10.49 19.03 6.33
C THR A 257 9.65 18.46 5.18
N LYS A 258 10.09 17.35 4.57
CA LYS A 258 9.34 16.69 3.50
C LYS A 258 7.99 16.16 4.00
N THR A 259 7.99 15.51 5.16
CA THR A 259 6.77 14.96 5.77
C THR A 259 5.83 16.08 6.21
N ARG A 260 6.35 17.19 6.76
CA ARG A 260 5.54 18.39 7.07
C ARG A 260 4.79 18.94 5.86
N ALA A 261 5.45 19.08 4.72
CA ALA A 261 4.81 19.54 3.49
C ALA A 261 3.67 18.59 3.04
N ARG A 262 3.83 17.28 3.28
CA ARG A 262 2.80 16.28 3.00
C ARG A 262 1.64 16.34 3.99
N VAL A 263 1.90 16.62 5.27
CA VAL A 263 0.85 16.88 6.28
C VAL A 263 -0.01 18.08 5.85
N GLU A 264 0.60 19.17 5.40
CA GLU A 264 -0.13 20.32 4.86
C GLU A 264 -0.98 19.96 3.63
N GLY A 265 -0.44 19.13 2.73
CA GLY A 265 -1.18 18.61 1.57
C GLY A 265 -2.37 17.73 1.98
N ALA A 266 -2.16 16.84 2.95
CA ALA A 266 -3.19 15.96 3.48
C ALA A 266 -4.32 16.76 4.13
N LEU A 267 -4.00 17.76 4.95
CA LEU A 267 -5.00 18.66 5.55
C LEU A 267 -5.87 19.35 4.49
N LYS A 268 -5.26 19.89 3.43
CA LYS A 268 -6.00 20.49 2.30
C LYS A 268 -6.89 19.46 1.61
N ALA A 269 -6.39 18.25 1.37
CA ALA A 269 -7.19 17.17 0.78
C ALA A 269 -8.39 16.81 1.66
N MET A 270 -8.24 16.85 2.98
CA MET A 270 -9.32 16.55 3.92
C MET A 270 -10.37 17.67 4.02
N GLU A 271 -9.95 18.93 3.88
CA GLU A 271 -10.85 20.10 3.83
C GLU A 271 -11.79 20.03 2.62
N LEU A 272 -11.30 19.58 1.45
CA LEU A 272 -12.11 19.44 0.25
C LEU A 272 -13.22 18.37 0.36
N MET A 273 -13.12 17.46 1.33
CA MET A 273 -14.07 16.35 1.55
C MET A 273 -15.12 16.65 2.63
N SER A 274 -14.98 17.78 3.35
CA SER A 274 -15.86 18.20 4.45
C SER A 274 -17.01 19.06 3.92
#